data_AF-A0A8I0H5A9-F1
#
_entry.id   AF-A0A8I0H5A9-F1
#
_cell.length_a   1.000
_cell.length_b   1.000
_cell.length_c   1.000
_cell.angle_alpha   90.00
_cell.angle_beta   90.00
_cell.angle_gamma   90.00
#
_symmetry.space_group_name_H-M   'P 1'
#
loop_
_entity.id
_entity.type
_entity.pdbx_description
1 polymer ?
#
loop_
_entity_poly.entity_id
_entity_poly.type
_entity_poly.pdbx_seq_one_letter_code
_entity_poly.pdbx_strand_id
1 'polypeptide(L)' 'MLVISHQERILEIADYIVVIADGNVRAFGEGKDVLPQLLKEEKESKCPLGKDKKGENN' A
#
# COMPACT_ATOMS: atom_id res chain seq x y z
N MET A 1 2.73 -12.06 -16.01
CA MET A 1 3.71 -12.15 -14.89
C MET A 1 2.96 -11.89 -13.60
N LEU A 2 3.30 -12.55 -12.50
CA LEU A 2 2.66 -12.35 -11.20
C LEU A 2 3.74 -11.97 -10.17
N VAL A 3 3.54 -10.85 -9.48
CA VAL A 3 4.43 -10.36 -8.42
C VAL A 3 3.59 -10.09 -7.19
N ILE A 4 4.03 -10.58 -6.03
CA ILE A 4 3.41 -10.29 -4.74
C ILE A 4 4.30 -9.27 -4.05
N SER A 5 3.79 -8.06 -3.87
CA SER A 5 4.52 -6.96 -3.28
C SER A 5 3.57 -5.98 -2.60
N HIS A 6 4.09 -5.30 -1.59
CA HIS A 6 3.48 -4.11 -0.98
C HIS A 6 4.23 -2.83 -1.40
N GLN A 7 5.38 -2.94 -2.08
CA GLN A 7 6.20 -1.78 -2.41
C GLN A 7 5.48 -0.89 -3.41
N GLU A 8 5.18 0.36 -3.03
CA GLU A 8 4.47 1.32 -3.88
C GLU A 8 5.07 1.42 -5.27
N ARG A 9 6.41 1.49 -5.37
CA ARG A 9 7.11 1.60 -6.65
C ARG A 9 6.85 0.45 -7.63
N ILE A 10 6.60 -0.76 -7.11
CA ILE A 10 6.25 -1.93 -7.93
C ILE A 10 4.76 -1.90 -8.27
N LEU A 11 3.91 -1.48 -7.33
CA LEU A 11 2.47 -1.37 -7.56
C LEU A 11 2.13 -0.28 -8.60
N GLU A 12 2.89 0.82 -8.63
CA GLU A 12 2.77 1.93 -9.60
C GLU A 12 2.91 1.48 -11.07
N ILE A 13 3.65 0.41 -11.34
CA ILE A 13 3.91 -0.08 -12.70
C ILE A 13 3.05 -1.30 -13.08
N ALA A 14 2.18 -1.77 -12.18
CA ALA A 14 1.39 -2.96 -12.42
C ALA A 14 0.19 -2.66 -13.33
N ASP A 15 0.01 -3.49 -14.36
CA ASP A 15 -1.18 -3.42 -15.22
C ASP A 15 -2.47 -3.68 -14.41
N TYR A 16 -2.43 -4.67 -13.53
CA TYR A 16 -3.54 -5.08 -12.67
C TYR A 16 -3.07 -5.35 -11.24
N ILE A 17 -3.95 -5.05 -10.27
CA ILE A 17 -3.72 -5.29 -8.84
C ILE A 17 -4.86 -6.16 -8.29
N VAL A 18 -4.50 -7.19 -7.52
CA VAL A 18 -5.42 -7.99 -6.70
C VAL A 18 -5.03 -7.78 -5.24
N VAL A 19 -6.01 -7.45 -4.40
CA VAL A 19 -5.82 -7.26 -2.96
C VAL A 19 -6.42 -8.45 -2.23
N ILE A 20 -5.59 -9.17 -1.47
CA ILE A 20 -6.01 -10.29 -0.64
C ILE A 20 -5.97 -9.86 0.82
N ALA A 21 -7.08 -10.04 1.53
CA ALA A 21 -7.18 -9.83 2.98
C ALA A 21 -8.07 -10.94 3.57
N ASP A 22 -7.73 -11.46 4.74
CA ASP A 22 -8.50 -12.50 5.45
C ASP A 22 -8.85 -13.73 4.58
N GLY A 23 -7.92 -14.10 3.68
CA GLY A 23 -8.11 -15.23 2.76
C GLY A 23 -9.09 -14.98 1.62
N ASN A 24 -9.56 -13.74 1.43
CA ASN A 24 -10.55 -13.36 0.42
C ASN A 24 -10.01 -12.26 -0.52
N VAL A 25 -10.56 -12.21 -1.74
CA VAL A 25 -10.31 -11.10 -2.67
C VAL A 25 -11.10 -9.88 -2.20
N ARG A 26 -10.40 -8.85 -1.76
CA ARG A 26 -11.00 -7.59 -1.29
C ARG A 26 -11.21 -6.60 -2.43
N ALA A 27 -10.28 -6.53 -3.37
CA ALA A 27 -10.36 -5.67 -4.54
C ALA A 27 -9.59 -6.27 -5.72
N PHE A 28 -10.05 -5.98 -6.94
CA PHE A 28 -9.39 -6.37 -8.18
C PHE A 28 -9.72 -5.34 -9.28
N GLY A 29 -8.71 -4.96 -10.07
CA GLY A 29 -8.87 -4.03 -11.18
C GLY A 29 -7.53 -3.56 -11.76
N GLU A 30 -7.59 -2.58 -12.66
CA GLU A 30 -6.39 -1.93 -13.18
C GLU A 30 -5.63 -1.21 -12.06
N GLY A 31 -4.30 -1.18 -12.15
CA GLY A 31 -3.45 -0.54 -11.14
C GLY A 31 -3.85 0.92 -10.86
N LYS A 32 -4.17 1.68 -11.90
CA LYS A 32 -4.60 3.10 -11.81
C LYS A 32 -5.88 3.31 -10.98
N ASP A 33 -6.76 2.31 -10.93
CA ASP A 33 -8.06 2.41 -10.27
C ASP A 33 -7.99 1.90 -8.82
N VAL A 34 -7.23 0.82 -8.60
CA VAL A 34 -7.11 0.15 -7.29
C VAL A 34 -6.08 0.85 -6.39
N LEU A 35 -4.93 1.27 -6.94
CA LEU A 35 -3.83 1.85 -6.17
C LEU A 35 -4.22 3.09 -5.34
N PRO A 36 -4.98 4.07 -5.88
CA PRO A 36 -5.39 5.23 -5.08
C PRO A 36 -6.29 4.87 -3.89
N GLN A 37 -7.06 3.78 -3.98
CA GLN A 37 -7.92 3.31 -2.92
C GLN A 37 -7.09 2.65 -1.81
N LEU A 38 -6.11 1.83 -2.20
CA LEU A 38 -5.16 1.19 -1.27
C LEU A 38 -4.34 2.21 -0.49
N LEU A 39 -3.74 3.20 -1.17
CA LEU A 39 -2.89 4.22 -0.52
C LEU A 39 -3.67 5.17 0.40
N LYS A 40 -4.99 5.32 0.21
CA LYS A 40 -5.84 6.08 1.13
C LYS A 40 -6.03 5.32 2.44
N GLU A 41 -6.24 4.01 2.37
CA GLU A 41 -6.39 3.15 3.55
C GLU A 41 -5.06 2.94 4.29
N GLU A 42 -3.95 2.77 3.56
CA GLU A 42 -2.63 2.53 4.17
C GLU A 42 -2.10 3.72 4.98
N LYS A 43 -2.50 4.96 4.65
CA LYS A 43 -2.09 6.16 5.40
C LYS A 43 -2.56 6.16 6.85
N GLU A 44 -3.53 5.33 7.21
CA GLU A 44 -3.96 5.14 8.60
C GLU A 44 -3.10 4.12 9.35
N SER A 45 -2.56 3.13 8.64
CA SER A 45 -1.59 2.16 9.15
C SER A 45 -0.17 2.71 9.06
N LYS A 46 0.23 3.47 10.08
CA LYS A 46 1.63 3.91 10.28
C LYS A 46 2.59 2.71 10.24
N CYS A 47 3.31 2.59 9.13
CA CYS A 47 4.57 1.85 9.11
C CYS A 47 5.45 2.37 10.26
N PRO A 48 5.99 1.52 11.17
CA PRO A 48 6.79 1.99 12.31
C PRO A 48 8.15 2.58 11.90
N LEU A 49 8.51 2.57 10.61
CA LEU A 49 9.72 3.18 10.04
C LEU A 49 9.63 4.72 9.96
N GLY A 50 9.43 5.36 11.10
CA GLY A 50 9.41 6.82 11.21
C GLY A 50 9.47 7.35 12.64
N LYS A 51 9.95 6.57 13.62
CA LYS A 51 10.09 7.04 15.01
C LYS A 51 11.34 7.87 15.32
N ASP A 52 12.14 8.21 14.32
CA ASP A 52 13.28 9.10 14.52
C ASP A 52 12.89 10.56 14.22
N LYS A 53 12.92 11.37 15.29
CA LYS A 53 12.80 12.85 15.36
C LYS A 53 11.44 13.43 15.78
N LYS A 54 11.18 13.42 17.09
CA LYS A 54 10.93 14.64 17.87
C LYS A 54 12.02 14.65 18.96
N GLY A 55 13.06 15.46 18.92
CA GLY A 55 12.98 16.93 18.84
C GLY A 55 12.84 17.45 20.26
N GLU A 56 13.98 17.79 20.88
CA GLU A 56 14.12 18.44 22.18
C GLU A 56 13.45 19.82 22.22
N ASN A 57 12.63 20.08 23.24
CA ASN A 57 12.29 21.40 23.83
C ASN A 57 11.03 21.23 24.73
N ASN A 58 10.99 21.50 26.04
CA ASN A 58 11.89 22.15 27.01
C ASN A 58 11.78 21.40 28.35
#